data_AF-A0A927L2W2-F1
#
_entry.id   AF-A0A927L2W2-F1
#
_cell.length_a   1.000
_cell.length_b   1.000
_cell.length_c   1.000
_cell.angle_alpha   90.00
_cell.angle_beta   90.00
_cell.angle_gamma   90.00
#
_symmetry.space_group_name_H-M   'P 1'
#
loop_
_entity.id
_entity.type
_entity.pdbx_description
1 polymer ?
#
loop_
_entity_poly.entity_id
_entity_poly.type
_entity_poly.pdbx_seq_one_letter_code
_entity_poly.pdbx_strand_id
1 'polypeptide(L)'
;VDLIALEATGGYETLVAAKLSASGLCVIIVNPSQVRSYANAIGRRAKTDEIDAQVIAAFVLATKPQIRPLRDAQTQALSALVDR
;
A
#
# COMPACT_ATOMS: atom_id res chain seq x y z
N VAL A 1 5.83 8.31 12.95
CA VAL A 1 5.63 7.73 11.60
C VAL A 1 4.35 8.35 11.08
N ASP A 2 4.45 9.19 10.06
CA ASP A 2 3.31 10.01 9.63
C ASP A 2 2.41 9.27 8.62
N LEU A 3 2.95 8.24 7.97
CA LEU A 3 2.28 7.44 6.95
C LEU A 3 2.94 6.06 6.83
N ILE A 4 2.13 5.01 6.73
CA ILE A 4 2.56 3.64 6.46
C ILE A 4 2.07 3.27 5.05
N ALA A 5 2.97 2.80 4.20
CA ALA A 5 2.65 2.36 2.85
C ALA A 5 2.87 0.86 2.72
N LEU A 6 1.87 0.16 2.20
CA LEU A 6 1.89 -1.26 1.92
C LEU A 6 1.69 -1.47 0.42
N GLU A 7 2.47 -2.35 -0.19
CA GLU A 7 2.20 -2.77 -1.57
C GLU A 7 1.01 -3.74 -1.59
N ALA A 8 0.17 -3.67 -2.63
CA ALA A 8 -0.87 -4.66 -2.82
C ALA A 8 -0.27 -6.04 -3.16
N THR A 9 -0.56 -7.04 -2.35
CA THR A 9 -0.01 -8.40 -2.36
C THR A 9 -1.13 -9.45 -2.35
N GLY A 10 -2.02 -9.38 -3.34
CA GLY A 10 -3.06 -10.41 -3.52
C GLY A 10 -4.02 -10.58 -2.33
N GLY A 11 -4.14 -9.58 -1.44
CA GLY A 11 -5.09 -9.56 -0.34
C GLY A 11 -4.49 -9.62 1.07
N TYR A 12 -3.22 -10.01 1.23
CA TYR A 12 -2.55 -10.06 2.56
C TYR A 12 -2.45 -8.67 3.22
N GLU A 13 -2.31 -7.63 2.41
CA GLU A 13 -2.24 -6.23 2.82
C GLU A 13 -3.52 -5.76 3.53
N THR A 14 -4.68 -6.37 3.22
CA THR A 14 -5.99 -5.91 3.71
C THR A 14 -6.08 -6.02 5.23
N LEU A 15 -5.68 -7.17 5.80
CA LEU A 15 -5.74 -7.40 7.23
C LEU A 15 -4.73 -6.53 7.99
N VAL A 16 -3.54 -6.32 7.42
CA VAL A 16 -2.51 -5.45 8.00
C VAL A 16 -2.99 -4.01 8.01
N ALA A 17 -3.51 -3.53 6.87
CA ALA A 17 -4.03 -2.17 6.74
C ALA A 17 -5.22 -1.93 7.67
N ALA A 18 -6.13 -2.90 7.81
CA ALA A 18 -7.26 -2.82 8.74
C ALA A 18 -6.78 -2.70 10.19
N LYS A 19 -5.83 -3.53 10.62
CA LYS A 19 -5.30 -3.50 12.00
C LYS A 19 -4.57 -2.19 12.31
N LEU A 20 -3.71 -1.73 11.40
CA LEU A 20 -2.96 -0.48 11.58
C LEU A 20 -3.89 0.75 11.56
N SER A 21 -4.90 0.75 10.68
CA SER A 21 -5.88 1.83 10.65
C SER A 21 -6.75 1.83 11.91
N ALA A 22 -7.12 0.66 12.44
CA ALA A 22 -7.87 0.54 13.69
C ALA A 22 -7.06 1.05 14.91
N SER A 23 -5.72 1.03 14.83
CA SER A 23 -4.86 1.66 15.84
C SER A 23 -4.60 3.16 15.59
N GLY A 24 -5.35 3.79 14.68
CA GLY A 24 -5.25 5.22 14.39
C GLY A 24 -4.04 5.62 13.53
N LEU A 25 -3.33 4.66 12.94
CA LEU A 25 -2.19 4.95 12.06
C LEU A 25 -2.69 5.24 10.63
N CYS A 26 -2.06 6.20 9.97
CA CYS A 26 -2.36 6.50 8.58
C CYS A 26 -1.73 5.43 7.68
N VAL A 27 -2.55 4.69 6.93
CA VAL A 27 -2.11 3.59 6.06
C VAL A 27 -2.62 3.80 4.65
N ILE A 28 -1.75 3.57 3.65
CA ILE A 28 -2.12 3.53 2.24
C ILE A 28 -1.67 2.22 1.62
N ILE A 29 -2.46 1.73 0.66
CA ILE A 29 -2.08 0.60 -0.20
C ILE A 29 -1.66 1.17 -1.56
N VAL A 30 -0.44 0.86 -1.97
CA VAL A 30 0.13 1.29 -3.25
C VAL A 30 0.05 0.18 -4.29
N ASN A 31 -0.11 0.57 -5.55
CA ASN A 31 -0.19 -0.38 -6.65
C ASN A 31 1.23 -0.88 -7.03
N PRO A 32 1.49 -2.20 -7.03
CA PRO A 32 2.79 -2.77 -7.33
C PRO A 32 3.36 -2.36 -8.69
N SER A 33 2.50 -2.25 -9.70
CA SER A 33 2.91 -1.81 -11.05
C SER A 33 3.40 -0.36 -11.08
N GLN A 34 2.82 0.51 -10.26
CA GLN A 34 3.26 1.92 -10.16
C GLN A 34 4.60 2.03 -9.44
N VAL A 35 4.75 1.32 -8.32
CA VAL A 35 6.01 1.27 -7.56
C VAL A 35 7.13 0.71 -8.43
N ARG A 36 6.88 -0.36 -9.19
CA ARG A 36 7.85 -0.93 -10.13
C ARG A 36 8.22 0.02 -11.26
N SER A 37 7.24 0.75 -11.80
CA SER A 37 7.49 1.75 -12.85
C SER A 37 8.36 2.89 -12.32
N TYR A 38 8.11 3.34 -11.09
CA TYR A 38 8.94 4.32 -10.40
C TYR A 38 10.36 3.80 -10.13
N ALA A 39 10.51 2.56 -9.64
CA ALA A 39 11.80 1.92 -9.42
C ALA A 39 12.66 1.90 -10.69
N ASN A 40 12.03 1.55 -11.82
CA ASN A 40 12.68 1.57 -13.13
C ASN A 40 13.12 2.99 -13.53
N ALA A 41 12.28 4.00 -13.31
CA ALA A 41 12.59 5.39 -13.64
C ALA A 41 13.80 5.93 -12.85
N ILE A 42 13.99 5.48 -11.60
CA ILE A 42 15.13 5.87 -10.75
C ILE A 42 16.33 4.90 -10.84
N GLY A 43 16.29 3.91 -11.74
CA GLY A 43 17.40 2.98 -11.97
C GLY A 43 17.64 1.96 -10.83
N ARG A 44 16.68 1.74 -9.92
CA ARG A 44 16.80 0.74 -8.86
C ARG A 44 16.28 -0.62 -9.34
N ARG A 45 17.19 -1.58 -9.54
CA ARG A 45 16.88 -2.95 -10.04
C ARG A 45 17.17 -4.09 -9.06
N ALA A 46 17.72 -3.80 -7.88
CA ALA A 46 18.00 -4.81 -6.87
C ALA A 46 16.73 -5.15 -6.06
N LYS A 47 16.49 -6.45 -5.85
CA LYS A 47 15.31 -7.01 -5.17
C LYS A 47 15.70 -7.60 -3.82
N THR A 48 15.82 -6.75 -2.82
CA THR A 48 15.84 -7.18 -1.42
C THR A 48 14.70 -6.47 -0.70
N ASP A 49 14.16 -7.07 0.35
CA ASP A 49 13.03 -6.50 1.09
C ASP A 49 13.33 -5.07 1.59
N GLU A 50 14.59 -4.80 1.97
CA GLU A 50 15.04 -3.47 2.38
C GLU A 50 14.98 -2.44 1.24
N ILE A 51 15.38 -2.86 0.03
CA ILE A 51 15.37 -1.97 -1.14
C ILE A 51 13.93 -1.71 -1.58
N ASP A 52 13.06 -2.73 -1.58
CA ASP A 52 11.66 -2.57 -1.94
C ASP A 52 10.94 -1.60 -0.97
N ALA A 53 11.19 -1.71 0.34
CA ALA A 53 10.68 -0.75 1.33
C ALA A 53 11.17 0.69 1.08
N GLN A 54 12.46 0.86 0.75
CA GLN A 54 13.01 2.18 0.40
C GLN A 54 12.37 2.76 -0.86
N VAL A 55 12.14 1.93 -1.87
CA VAL A 55 11.50 2.35 -3.13
C VAL A 55 10.05 2.76 -2.90
N ILE A 56 9.29 2.02 -2.09
CA ILE A 56 7.92 2.37 -1.72
C ILE A 56 7.90 3.71 -0.97
N ALA A 57 8.79 3.91 0.00
CA ALA A 57 8.89 5.17 0.73
C ALA A 57 9.21 6.35 -0.21
N ALA A 58 10.19 6.18 -1.11
CA ALA A 58 10.54 7.19 -2.10
C ALA A 58 9.39 7.49 -3.07
N PHE A 59 8.67 6.47 -3.52
CA PHE A 59 7.49 6.61 -4.37
C PHE A 59 6.41 7.46 -3.69
N VAL A 60 6.08 7.17 -2.43
CA VAL A 60 5.04 7.87 -1.68
C VAL A 60 5.43 9.33 -1.40
N LEU A 61 6.70 9.58 -1.06
CA LEU A 61 7.21 10.94 -0.86
C LEU A 61 7.17 11.77 -2.15
N ALA A 62 7.50 11.15 -3.30
CA ALA A 62 7.54 11.82 -4.58
C ALA A 62 6.14 12.09 -5.15
N THR A 63 5.21 11.14 -5.01
CA THR A 63 3.88 11.20 -5.63
C THR A 63 2.80 11.78 -4.72
N LYS A 64 3.02 11.77 -3.40
CA LYS A 64 2.06 12.22 -2.37
C LYS A 64 0.65 11.70 -2.69
N PRO A 65 0.48 10.38 -2.79
CA PRO A 65 -0.78 9.80 -3.22
C PRO A 65 -1.89 10.20 -2.26
N GLN A 66 -3.09 10.41 -2.80
CA GLN A 66 -4.24 10.77 -1.99
C GLN A 66 -4.52 9.66 -0.96
N ILE A 67 -4.49 10.03 0.31
CA ILE A 67 -4.85 9.13 1.42
C ILE A 67 -6.35 8.87 1.32
N ARG A 68 -6.71 7.63 0.98
CA ARG A 68 -8.11 7.19 1.01
C ARG A 68 -8.34 6.42 2.30
N PRO A 69 -9.36 6.77 3.09
CA PRO A 69 -9.70 5.98 4.27
C PRO A 69 -9.98 4.53 3.87
N LEU A 70 -9.55 3.59 4.70
CA LEU A 70 -9.88 2.19 4.48
C LEU A 70 -11.40 2.02 4.45
N ARG A 71 -11.85 1.15 3.55
CA ARG A 71 -13.26 0.76 3.43
C ARG A 71 -13.76 0.30 4.79
N ASP A 72 -14.92 0.80 5.21
CA ASP A 72 -15.56 0.36 6.45
C ASP A 72 -15.91 -1.15 6.40
N ALA A 73 -16.21 -1.71 7.57
CA ALA A 73 -16.49 -3.15 7.68
C ALA A 73 -17.65 -3.61 6.79
N GLN A 74 -18.65 -2.73 6.54
CA GLN A 74 -19.79 -3.02 5.68
C GLN A 74 -19.36 -3.09 4.20
N THR A 75 -18.53 -2.16 3.75
CA THR A 75 -17.99 -2.11 2.39
C THR A 75 -17.04 -3.28 2.13
N GLN A 76 -16.27 -3.70 3.13
CA GLN A 76 -15.43 -4.90 3.04
C GLN A 76 -16.29 -6.17 2.92
N ALA A 77 -17.33 -6.31 3.74
CA ALA A 77 -18.26 -7.44 3.68
C ALA A 77 -19.00 -7.51 2.35
N LEU A 78 -19.42 -6.36 1.80
CA LEU A 78 -20.06 -6.29 0.49
C LEU A 78 -19.11 -6.71 -0.64
N SER A 79 -17.85 -6.24 -0.63
CA SER A 79 -16.85 -6.64 -1.62
C SER A 79 -16.62 -8.16 -1.60
N ALA A 80 -16.52 -8.75 -0.40
CA ALA A 80 -16.36 -10.20 -0.24
C ALA A 80 -17.55 -11.04 -0.77
N LEU A 81 -18.73 -10.44 -0.88
CA LEU A 81 -19.92 -11.09 -1.46
C LEU A 81 -19.98 -10.96 -3.00
N VAL A 82 -19.39 -9.91 -3.56
CA VAL A 82 -19.38 -9.62 -5.00
C VAL A 82 -18.24 -10.34 -5.72
N ASP A 83 -17.12 -10.61 -5.04
CA ASP A 83 -15.96 -11.33 -5.60
C ASP A 83 -16.18 -12.87 -5.71
N ARG A 84 -17.43 -13.33 -5.91
CA ARG A 84 -17.80 -14.74 -6.13
C ARG A 84 -18.03 -15.08 -7.60
#